data_AF-A0A935M447-F1
#
_entry.id   AF-A0A935M447-F1
#
_cell.length_a   1.000
_cell.length_b   1.000
_cell.length_c   1.000
_cell.angle_alpha   90.00
_cell.angle_beta   90.00
_cell.angle_gamma   90.00
#
_symmetry.space_group_name_H-M   'P 1'
#
loop_
_entity.id
_entity.type
_entity.pdbx_description
1 polymer ?
#
loop_
_entity_poly.entity_id
_entity_poly.type
_entity_poly.pdbx_seq_one_letter_code
_entity_poly.pdbx_strand_id
1 'polypeptide(L)'
;MQQNTFDGVVAGDEYGRSVSSAGDVNGDGFDDVIIGAPKNNAGGISSGRAYIFFGGTVINNSVDVILTGGAVNNYLGSSVSIAGDVNGDGYDDVIVGANGYNSFTGRAYIYFGGASMNSVADVFMTGEFTGHNFGSSVSGAGDANNDGFSDVIVGAYGSNSNTGKAYVFYGGVSMNNIDDVTMTGETSQSYFGSSVSGAGDVNGDGYQDVICGAYGYNSDFGKAYIYFGSVTMDNVADVSMNGGAFLDYFGASVSNSGDVNDDGYSDVIVGAY
;
A
#
# COMPACT_ATOMS: atom_id res chain seq x y z
N MET A 1 -28.34 -7.35 -11.23
CA MET A 1 -27.16 -7.17 -10.37
C MET A 1 -27.43 -7.88 -9.07
N GLN A 2 -26.62 -8.89 -8.75
CA GLN A 2 -26.61 -9.48 -7.42
C GLN A 2 -25.78 -8.54 -6.53
N GLN A 3 -26.33 -8.16 -5.39
CA GLN A 3 -25.62 -7.36 -4.40
C GLN A 3 -25.12 -8.33 -3.33
N ASN A 4 -23.80 -8.41 -3.15
CA ASN A 4 -23.20 -9.13 -2.04
C ASN A 4 -22.68 -8.10 -1.02
N THR A 5 -22.87 -8.41 0.25
CA THR A 5 -22.36 -7.60 1.36
C THR A 5 -21.33 -8.42 2.11
N PHE A 6 -20.17 -7.79 2.38
CA PHE A 6 -19.09 -8.33 3.20
C PHE A 6 -19.19 -7.69 4.58
N ASP A 7 -19.79 -8.40 5.54
CA ASP A 7 -20.08 -7.84 6.85
C ASP A 7 -19.00 -8.21 7.88
N GLY A 8 -18.54 -7.21 8.64
CA GLY A 8 -17.74 -7.44 9.84
C GLY A 8 -18.56 -8.14 10.92
N VAL A 9 -17.98 -9.16 11.57
CA VAL A 9 -18.71 -9.99 12.55
C VAL A 9 -18.77 -9.35 13.94
N VAL A 10 -17.75 -8.57 14.33
CA VAL A 10 -17.63 -8.00 15.68
C VAL A 10 -17.57 -6.48 15.63
N ALA A 11 -18.44 -5.83 16.40
CA ALA A 11 -18.48 -4.38 16.51
C ALA A 11 -17.15 -3.82 17.07
N GLY A 12 -16.62 -2.79 16.42
CA GLY A 12 -15.38 -2.13 16.84
C GLY A 12 -14.11 -2.70 16.21
N ASP A 13 -14.19 -3.77 15.42
CA ASP A 13 -13.05 -4.33 14.68
C ASP A 13 -12.51 -3.41 13.57
N GLU A 14 -13.26 -2.35 13.23
CA GLU A 14 -12.99 -1.47 12.08
C GLU A 14 -12.88 -2.24 10.77
N TYR A 15 -13.72 -3.26 10.60
CA TYR A 15 -13.85 -3.97 9.33
C TYR A 15 -14.19 -3.00 8.20
N GLY A 16 -13.45 -3.08 7.08
CA GLY A 16 -13.58 -2.14 5.97
C GLY A 16 -12.80 -0.84 6.17
N ARG A 17 -11.91 -0.77 7.18
CA ARG A 17 -11.03 0.40 7.38
C ARG A 17 -10.13 0.67 6.17
N SER A 18 -9.74 -0.40 5.49
CA SER A 18 -8.99 -0.42 4.24
C SER A 18 -9.57 -1.52 3.34
N VAL A 19 -9.67 -1.26 2.05
CA VAL A 19 -10.20 -2.19 1.03
C VAL A 19 -9.39 -1.98 -0.25
N SER A 20 -9.07 -3.06 -0.96
CA SER A 20 -8.43 -3.00 -2.27
C SER A 20 -8.83 -4.21 -3.11
N SER A 21 -8.59 -4.13 -4.43
CA SER A 21 -8.41 -5.35 -5.21
C SER A 21 -7.22 -6.10 -4.62
N ALA A 22 -7.28 -7.42 -4.61
CA ALA A 22 -6.15 -8.28 -4.30
C ALA A 22 -5.44 -8.77 -5.56
N GLY A 23 -5.99 -8.51 -6.76
CA GLY A 23 -5.55 -9.18 -8.00
C GLY A 23 -6.08 -10.61 -8.06
N ASP A 24 -5.68 -11.38 -9.07
CA ASP A 24 -6.00 -12.81 -9.17
C ASP A 24 -5.01 -13.62 -8.33
N VAL A 25 -5.24 -13.67 -7.02
CA VAL A 25 -4.30 -14.31 -6.08
C VAL A 25 -4.40 -15.84 -6.11
N ASN A 26 -5.43 -16.39 -6.75
CA ASN A 26 -5.65 -17.84 -6.84
C ASN A 26 -5.50 -18.41 -8.26
N GLY A 27 -5.36 -17.55 -9.28
CA GLY A 27 -5.12 -17.88 -10.69
C GLY A 27 -6.36 -18.42 -11.40
N ASP A 28 -7.57 -18.01 -11.01
CA ASP A 28 -8.82 -18.44 -11.64
C ASP A 28 -9.31 -17.51 -12.77
N GLY A 29 -8.56 -16.43 -13.02
CA GLY A 29 -8.80 -15.44 -14.06
C GLY A 29 -9.72 -14.29 -13.62
N PHE A 30 -10.02 -14.16 -12.32
CA PHE A 30 -10.84 -13.08 -11.78
C PHE A 30 -10.13 -12.40 -10.61
N ASP A 31 -10.13 -11.07 -10.62
CA ASP A 31 -9.62 -10.29 -9.48
C ASP A 31 -10.38 -10.60 -8.18
N ASP A 32 -9.61 -10.80 -7.13
CA ASP A 32 -10.02 -11.05 -5.76
C ASP A 32 -10.11 -9.73 -4.95
N VAL A 33 -10.64 -9.79 -3.74
CA VAL A 33 -10.82 -8.61 -2.87
C VAL A 33 -10.15 -8.82 -1.52
N ILE A 34 -9.43 -7.81 -1.03
CA ILE A 34 -8.86 -7.79 0.33
C ILE A 34 -9.48 -6.68 1.19
N ILE A 35 -9.83 -7.01 2.43
CA ILE A 35 -10.46 -6.10 3.39
C ILE A 35 -9.74 -6.14 4.74
N GLY A 36 -9.32 -4.99 5.25
CA GLY A 36 -8.68 -4.83 6.56
C GLY A 36 -9.66 -4.60 7.71
N ALA A 37 -9.30 -5.12 8.89
CA ALA A 37 -9.99 -4.94 10.17
C ALA A 37 -8.95 -4.81 11.32
N PRO A 38 -8.27 -3.65 11.42
CA PRO A 38 -7.09 -3.49 12.28
C PRO A 38 -7.37 -3.62 13.78
N LYS A 39 -8.61 -3.46 14.23
CA LYS A 39 -8.97 -3.60 15.66
C LYS A 39 -9.51 -4.99 16.02
N ASN A 40 -9.50 -5.93 15.08
CA ASN A 40 -9.86 -7.31 15.38
C ASN A 40 -8.96 -7.92 16.46
N ASN A 41 -9.57 -8.70 17.36
CA ASN A 41 -8.93 -9.21 18.57
C ASN A 41 -8.52 -10.69 18.52
N ALA A 42 -8.69 -11.38 17.39
CA ALA A 42 -8.52 -12.83 17.33
C ALA A 42 -7.08 -13.32 17.56
N GLY A 43 -6.07 -12.52 17.22
CA GLY A 43 -4.65 -12.76 17.52
C GLY A 43 -4.16 -12.08 18.80
N GLY A 44 -5.06 -11.52 19.61
CA GLY A 44 -4.77 -10.64 20.75
C GLY A 44 -5.39 -9.25 20.57
N ILE A 45 -5.41 -8.45 21.64
CA ILE A 45 -6.05 -7.12 21.67
C ILE A 45 -5.53 -6.27 20.51
N SER A 46 -6.42 -5.83 19.61
CA SER A 46 -6.13 -5.05 18.41
C SER A 46 -4.93 -5.59 17.60
N SER A 47 -4.80 -6.91 17.53
CA SER A 47 -3.80 -7.56 16.69
C SER A 47 -4.07 -7.34 15.19
N GLY A 48 -5.34 -7.20 14.84
CA GLY A 48 -5.81 -6.91 13.50
C GLY A 48 -5.94 -8.15 12.61
N ARG A 49 -6.76 -8.02 11.57
CA ARG A 49 -6.97 -9.02 10.52
C ARG A 49 -7.07 -8.36 9.15
N ALA A 50 -6.74 -9.14 8.12
CA ALA A 50 -7.21 -8.91 6.76
C ALA A 50 -7.92 -10.16 6.24
N TYR A 51 -8.91 -9.97 5.38
CA TYR A 51 -9.77 -11.02 4.83
C TYR A 51 -9.68 -10.95 3.31
N ILE A 52 -9.42 -12.08 2.66
CA ILE A 52 -9.41 -12.20 1.21
C ILE A 52 -10.64 -13.00 0.78
N PHE A 53 -11.32 -12.48 -0.22
CA PHE A 53 -12.48 -13.08 -0.86
C PHE A 53 -12.13 -13.32 -2.31
N PHE A 54 -12.20 -14.58 -2.73
CA PHE A 54 -11.95 -14.92 -4.11
C PHE A 54 -13.08 -14.41 -5.01
N GLY A 55 -12.67 -13.89 -6.16
CA GLY A 55 -13.49 -13.41 -7.23
C GLY A 55 -14.18 -14.57 -7.95
N GLY A 56 -14.61 -14.27 -9.17
CA GLY A 56 -15.30 -15.23 -10.02
C GLY A 56 -16.46 -14.60 -10.76
N THR A 57 -17.03 -15.37 -11.71
CA THR A 57 -18.25 -14.97 -12.44
C THR A 57 -19.40 -14.53 -11.54
N VAL A 58 -19.46 -15.10 -10.33
CA VAL A 58 -20.33 -14.68 -9.24
C VAL A 58 -19.49 -14.69 -7.98
N ILE A 59 -19.09 -13.50 -7.51
CA ILE A 59 -18.45 -13.38 -6.21
C ILE A 59 -19.44 -13.85 -5.13
N ASN A 60 -18.93 -14.55 -4.12
CA ASN A 60 -19.70 -14.89 -2.93
C ASN A 60 -19.10 -14.18 -1.71
N ASN A 61 -19.78 -14.20 -0.56
CA ASN A 61 -19.35 -13.50 0.64
C ASN A 61 -18.68 -14.41 1.69
N SER A 62 -18.29 -15.62 1.29
CA SER A 62 -17.49 -16.51 2.13
C SER A 62 -16.04 -16.05 2.06
N VAL A 63 -15.40 -15.92 3.23
CA VAL A 63 -13.97 -15.63 3.27
C VAL A 63 -13.17 -16.87 2.87
N ASP A 64 -12.19 -16.68 2.01
CA ASP A 64 -11.30 -17.75 1.54
C ASP A 64 -10.00 -17.79 2.34
N VAL A 65 -9.38 -16.62 2.59
CA VAL A 65 -8.15 -16.52 3.40
C VAL A 65 -8.30 -15.48 4.50
N ILE A 66 -7.86 -15.83 5.71
CA ILE A 66 -7.84 -14.92 6.87
C ILE A 66 -6.40 -14.72 7.33
N LEU A 67 -5.90 -13.49 7.19
CA LEU A 67 -4.59 -13.06 7.66
C LEU A 67 -4.76 -12.50 9.07
N THR A 68 -4.09 -13.07 10.08
CA THR A 68 -4.25 -12.66 11.49
C THR A 68 -2.94 -12.12 12.05
N GLY A 69 -2.99 -10.93 12.64
CA GLY A 69 -1.83 -10.32 13.29
C GLY A 69 -1.35 -11.12 14.50
N GLY A 70 -0.03 -11.26 14.66
CA GLY A 70 0.56 -12.16 15.66
C GLY A 70 0.76 -11.58 17.06
N ALA A 71 0.49 -10.29 17.30
CA ALA A 71 0.73 -9.65 18.61
C ALA A 71 -0.27 -8.52 18.90
N VAL A 72 -0.38 -8.17 20.18
CA VAL A 72 -1.23 -7.09 20.69
C VAL A 72 -0.84 -5.74 20.08
N ASN A 73 -1.84 -4.96 19.67
CA ASN A 73 -1.72 -3.62 19.07
C ASN A 73 -0.87 -3.57 17.79
N ASN A 74 -0.79 -4.68 17.03
CA ASN A 74 -0.12 -4.66 15.72
C ASN A 74 -0.92 -3.89 14.67
N TYR A 75 -2.24 -3.89 14.76
CA TYR A 75 -3.14 -3.30 13.77
C TYR A 75 -2.95 -3.85 12.34
N LEU A 76 -2.74 -5.17 12.18
CA LEU A 76 -2.68 -5.79 10.85
C LEU A 76 -3.97 -5.49 10.07
N GLY A 77 -3.83 -5.05 8.81
CA GLY A 77 -4.96 -4.62 7.98
C GLY A 77 -5.29 -3.13 8.16
N SER A 78 -4.41 -2.33 8.77
CA SER A 78 -4.60 -0.88 8.80
C SER A 78 -4.51 -0.24 7.41
N SER A 79 -3.72 -0.85 6.53
CA SER A 79 -3.70 -0.62 5.09
C SER A 79 -3.56 -1.97 4.36
N VAL A 80 -4.18 -2.10 3.19
CA VAL A 80 -4.13 -3.30 2.33
C VAL A 80 -4.07 -2.86 0.88
N SER A 81 -3.36 -3.60 0.04
CA SER A 81 -3.31 -3.37 -1.41
C SER A 81 -2.89 -4.65 -2.14
N ILE A 82 -3.23 -4.76 -3.42
CA ILE A 82 -2.53 -5.62 -4.38
C ILE A 82 -1.05 -5.23 -4.40
N ALA A 83 -0.17 -6.23 -4.39
CA ALA A 83 1.26 -6.06 -4.61
C ALA A 83 1.64 -6.31 -6.09
N GLY A 84 0.80 -7.04 -6.82
CA GLY A 84 1.08 -7.61 -8.14
C GLY A 84 1.86 -8.92 -7.98
N ASP A 85 2.30 -9.52 -9.07
CA ASP A 85 3.18 -10.70 -9.04
C ASP A 85 4.61 -10.26 -8.67
N VAL A 86 4.91 -10.21 -7.37
CA VAL A 86 6.21 -9.73 -6.88
C VAL A 86 7.28 -10.82 -6.89
N ASN A 87 6.88 -12.08 -7.06
CA ASN A 87 7.80 -13.24 -7.04
C ASN A 87 7.98 -13.91 -8.42
N GLY A 88 7.17 -13.52 -9.41
CA GLY A 88 7.17 -14.00 -10.79
C GLY A 88 6.60 -15.39 -10.99
N ASP A 89 5.66 -15.84 -10.13
CA ASP A 89 5.05 -17.16 -10.22
C ASP A 89 3.74 -17.19 -11.03
N GLY A 90 3.28 -16.02 -11.49
CA GLY A 90 2.09 -15.85 -12.31
C GLY A 90 0.80 -15.66 -11.52
N TYR A 91 0.87 -15.51 -10.20
CA TYR A 91 -0.26 -15.16 -9.34
C TYR A 91 -0.05 -13.76 -8.77
N ASP A 92 -1.12 -12.99 -8.61
CA ASP A 92 -1.00 -11.71 -7.91
C ASP A 92 -0.74 -11.95 -6.41
N ASP A 93 0.07 -11.09 -5.80
CA ASP A 93 0.38 -11.10 -4.38
C ASP A 93 -0.30 -9.92 -3.67
N VAL A 94 -0.33 -9.95 -2.34
CA VAL A 94 -0.92 -8.85 -1.53
C VAL A 94 0.06 -8.30 -0.50
N ILE A 95 -0.04 -6.99 -0.25
CA ILE A 95 0.69 -6.29 0.80
C ILE A 95 -0.27 -5.76 1.88
N VAL A 96 0.09 -5.98 3.15
CA VAL A 96 -0.71 -5.62 4.31
C VAL A 96 0.11 -4.88 5.36
N GLY A 97 -0.35 -3.68 5.72
CA GLY A 97 0.23 -2.86 6.76
C GLY A 97 -0.20 -3.26 8.18
N ALA A 98 0.74 -3.13 9.12
CA ALA A 98 0.56 -3.29 10.56
C ALA A 98 1.36 -2.22 11.31
N ASN A 99 0.94 -0.97 11.14
CA ASN A 99 1.69 0.20 11.62
C ASN A 99 1.81 0.28 13.15
N GLY A 100 1.03 -0.50 13.91
CA GLY A 100 1.12 -0.54 15.37
C GLY A 100 2.25 -1.43 15.92
N TYR A 101 2.81 -2.31 15.06
CA TYR A 101 3.83 -3.28 15.46
C TYR A 101 4.95 -2.64 16.29
N ASN A 102 5.26 -3.27 17.44
CA ASN A 102 6.33 -2.87 18.35
C ASN A 102 6.34 -1.36 18.65
N SER A 103 5.28 -0.85 19.30
CA SER A 103 5.16 0.57 19.67
C SER A 103 5.25 1.51 18.46
N PHE A 104 4.50 1.21 17.40
CA PHE A 104 4.51 1.96 16.15
C PHE A 104 5.86 1.99 15.42
N THR A 105 6.74 1.03 15.69
CA THR A 105 7.84 0.76 14.75
C THR A 105 7.26 0.44 13.37
N GLY A 106 6.18 -0.33 13.35
CA GLY A 106 5.41 -0.63 12.16
C GLY A 106 6.05 -1.73 11.30
N ARG A 107 5.20 -2.38 10.50
CA ARG A 107 5.59 -3.47 9.60
C ARG A 107 4.65 -3.52 8.41
N ALA A 108 5.16 -3.93 7.25
CA ALA A 108 4.38 -4.39 6.12
C ALA A 108 4.68 -5.87 5.86
N TYR A 109 3.67 -6.62 5.47
CA TYR A 109 3.75 -8.06 5.18
C TYR A 109 3.32 -8.28 3.74
N ILE A 110 4.05 -9.14 3.02
CA ILE A 110 3.66 -9.65 1.72
C ILE A 110 3.25 -11.11 1.90
N TYR A 111 2.14 -11.46 1.27
CA TYR A 111 1.63 -12.82 1.19
C TYR A 111 1.55 -13.17 -0.28
N PHE A 112 2.26 -14.22 -0.66
CA PHE A 112 2.24 -14.68 -2.04
C PHE A 112 0.91 -15.34 -2.37
N GLY A 113 0.43 -15.06 -3.58
CA GLY A 113 -0.64 -15.78 -4.23
C GLY A 113 -0.26 -17.23 -4.52
N GLY A 114 -1.14 -17.91 -5.22
CA GLY A 114 -0.93 -19.26 -5.68
C GLY A 114 -2.23 -20.05 -5.73
N ALA A 115 -2.20 -21.16 -6.49
CA ALA A 115 -3.33 -22.10 -6.59
C ALA A 115 -3.86 -22.60 -5.23
N SER A 116 -3.06 -22.45 -4.16
CA SER A 116 -3.49 -22.65 -2.78
C SER A 116 -2.84 -21.60 -1.88
N MET A 117 -3.18 -20.32 -2.12
CA MET A 117 -2.80 -19.21 -1.25
C MET A 117 -3.07 -19.56 0.22
N ASN A 118 -2.11 -19.25 1.09
CA ASN A 118 -2.23 -19.53 2.52
C ASN A 118 -2.03 -18.25 3.34
N SER A 119 -2.16 -18.35 4.67
CA SER A 119 -2.13 -17.18 5.57
C SER A 119 -0.78 -16.91 6.23
N VAL A 120 0.30 -17.52 5.74
CA VAL A 120 1.67 -17.31 6.24
C VAL A 120 2.32 -16.22 5.42
N ALA A 121 2.88 -15.20 6.08
CA ALA A 121 3.59 -14.14 5.36
C ALA A 121 4.92 -14.67 4.82
N ASP A 122 5.20 -14.37 3.56
CA ASP A 122 6.42 -14.80 2.86
C ASP A 122 7.55 -13.79 3.06
N VAL A 123 7.22 -12.50 2.99
CA VAL A 123 8.16 -11.40 3.26
C VAL A 123 7.56 -10.44 4.29
N PHE A 124 8.41 -9.90 5.16
CA PHE A 124 8.02 -8.79 6.02
C PHE A 124 9.13 -7.75 6.14
N MET A 125 8.73 -6.49 6.06
CA MET A 125 9.60 -5.31 6.15
C MET A 125 9.27 -4.56 7.44
N THR A 126 10.27 -4.23 8.25
CA THR A 126 10.06 -3.62 9.58
C THR A 126 10.62 -2.20 9.58
N GLY A 127 9.88 -1.27 10.20
CA GLY A 127 10.37 0.10 10.36
C GLY A 127 11.66 0.21 11.18
N GLU A 128 12.41 1.28 10.95
CA GLU A 128 13.76 1.48 11.49
C GLU A 128 13.79 1.73 13.02
N PHE A 129 12.73 2.34 13.59
CA PHE A 129 12.67 2.73 15.00
C PHE A 129 11.22 2.89 15.51
N THR A 130 11.05 2.91 16.83
CA THR A 130 9.78 3.15 17.52
C THR A 130 9.12 4.46 17.07
N GLY A 131 7.83 4.43 16.74
CA GLY A 131 7.08 5.62 16.29
C GLY A 131 7.26 5.97 14.81
N HIS A 132 8.00 5.18 14.04
CA HIS A 132 8.21 5.37 12.61
C HIS A 132 6.91 5.28 11.78
N ASN A 133 5.91 4.53 12.27
CA ASN A 133 4.61 4.29 11.61
C ASN A 133 4.77 3.65 10.21
N PHE A 134 5.74 2.75 10.05
CA PHE A 134 5.95 2.01 8.81
C PHE A 134 4.76 1.08 8.50
N GLY A 135 4.34 1.03 7.24
CA GLY A 135 3.14 0.29 6.84
C GLY A 135 1.83 0.99 7.21
N SER A 136 1.87 2.31 7.45
CA SER A 136 0.65 3.11 7.63
C SER A 136 -0.13 3.30 6.33
N SER A 137 0.59 3.30 5.21
CA SER A 137 0.06 3.23 3.85
C SER A 137 0.96 2.28 3.06
N VAL A 138 0.36 1.39 2.26
CA VAL A 138 1.03 0.42 1.39
C VAL A 138 0.34 0.39 0.05
N SER A 139 1.07 0.08 -1.01
CA SER A 139 0.55 -0.10 -2.37
C SER A 139 1.52 -0.94 -3.19
N GLY A 140 1.00 -1.66 -4.19
CA GLY A 140 1.82 -2.02 -5.34
C GLY A 140 2.36 -0.76 -6.03
N ALA A 141 3.59 -0.85 -6.53
CA ALA A 141 4.28 0.19 -7.30
C ALA A 141 4.34 -0.14 -8.80
N GLY A 142 3.84 -1.30 -9.22
CA GLY A 142 4.05 -1.82 -10.57
C GLY A 142 5.51 -2.24 -10.76
N ASP A 143 5.94 -2.50 -11.99
CA ASP A 143 7.33 -2.79 -12.32
C ASP A 143 8.10 -1.47 -12.56
N ALA A 144 8.66 -0.91 -11.49
CA ALA A 144 9.28 0.42 -11.50
C ALA A 144 10.72 0.39 -12.05
N ASN A 145 11.34 -0.80 -12.10
CA ASN A 145 12.68 -0.99 -12.65
C ASN A 145 12.70 -1.75 -14.00
N ASN A 146 11.54 -2.20 -14.48
CA ASN A 146 11.30 -2.96 -15.71
C ASN A 146 12.07 -4.29 -15.76
N ASP A 147 12.11 -5.02 -14.64
CA ASP A 147 12.75 -6.33 -14.52
C ASP A 147 11.79 -7.52 -14.70
N GLY A 148 10.50 -7.24 -14.88
CA GLY A 148 9.44 -8.21 -15.08
C GLY A 148 8.74 -8.66 -13.80
N PHE A 149 9.08 -8.10 -12.64
CA PHE A 149 8.42 -8.36 -11.37
C PHE A 149 7.67 -7.11 -10.90
N SER A 150 6.57 -7.32 -10.19
CA SER A 150 5.89 -6.19 -9.54
C SER A 150 6.68 -5.75 -8.31
N ASP A 151 6.69 -4.45 -8.05
CA ASP A 151 7.32 -3.82 -6.90
C ASP A 151 6.27 -3.29 -5.92
N VAL A 152 6.70 -2.91 -4.73
CA VAL A 152 5.82 -2.33 -3.71
C VAL A 152 6.38 -1.04 -3.12
N ILE A 153 5.48 -0.17 -2.67
CA ILE A 153 5.81 1.05 -1.93
C ILE A 153 5.16 1.06 -0.54
N VAL A 154 5.94 1.47 0.47
CA VAL A 154 5.50 1.53 1.86
C VAL A 154 5.79 2.91 2.47
N GLY A 155 4.76 3.51 3.06
CA GLY A 155 4.82 4.78 3.76
C GLY A 155 5.17 4.66 5.25
N ALA A 156 5.96 5.63 5.74
CA ALA A 156 6.32 5.78 7.16
C ALA A 156 6.43 7.27 7.55
N TYR A 157 5.29 7.88 7.84
CA TYR A 157 5.22 9.32 8.09
C TYR A 157 5.88 9.80 9.39
N GLY A 158 6.22 8.89 10.32
CA GLY A 158 6.73 9.24 11.66
C GLY A 158 8.21 9.64 11.71
N SER A 159 8.92 9.62 10.58
CA SER A 159 10.37 9.85 10.57
C SER A 159 10.78 11.30 10.82
N ASN A 160 11.88 11.50 11.56
CA ASN A 160 12.52 12.80 11.81
C ASN A 160 11.54 13.93 12.16
N SER A 161 10.85 13.87 13.31
CA SER A 161 9.83 14.85 13.70
C SER A 161 8.70 14.99 12.67
N ASN A 162 8.21 13.84 12.19
CA ASN A 162 7.16 13.73 11.18
C ASN A 162 7.51 14.41 9.85
N THR A 163 8.79 14.52 9.51
CA THR A 163 9.19 14.78 8.12
C THR A 163 8.68 13.67 7.21
N GLY A 164 8.82 12.42 7.65
CA GLY A 164 8.30 11.23 6.97
C GLY A 164 9.21 10.65 5.89
N LYS A 165 8.98 9.38 5.56
CA LYS A 165 9.69 8.61 4.54
C LYS A 165 8.74 7.70 3.76
N ALA A 166 9.14 7.32 2.55
CA ALA A 166 8.53 6.26 1.76
C ALA A 166 9.65 5.36 1.19
N TYR A 167 9.35 4.07 1.04
CA TYR A 167 10.30 3.04 0.68
C TYR A 167 9.75 2.22 -0.48
N VAL A 168 10.53 2.06 -1.55
CA VAL A 168 10.24 1.11 -2.63
C VAL A 168 11.09 -0.14 -2.41
N PHE A 169 10.46 -1.29 -2.60
CA PHE A 169 11.09 -2.60 -2.55
C PHE A 169 10.80 -3.30 -3.87
N TYR A 170 11.87 -3.71 -4.55
CA TYR A 170 11.74 -4.41 -5.81
C TYR A 170 11.33 -5.86 -5.61
N GLY A 171 10.49 -6.33 -6.53
CA GLY A 171 10.16 -7.72 -6.68
C GLY A 171 11.36 -8.55 -7.13
N GLY A 172 11.12 -9.83 -7.32
CA GLY A 172 12.08 -10.76 -7.86
C GLY A 172 11.81 -12.19 -7.42
N VAL A 173 12.41 -13.14 -8.15
CA VAL A 173 12.38 -14.59 -7.84
C VAL A 173 12.68 -14.90 -6.37
N SER A 174 13.44 -14.03 -5.71
CA SER A 174 13.68 -14.07 -4.27
C SER A 174 13.58 -12.67 -3.69
N MET A 175 12.39 -12.08 -3.78
CA MET A 175 12.07 -10.81 -3.13
C MET A 175 12.54 -10.85 -1.67
N ASN A 176 13.29 -9.82 -1.29
CA ASN A 176 13.84 -9.69 0.05
C ASN A 176 13.21 -8.49 0.77
N ASN A 177 13.73 -8.12 1.93
CA ASN A 177 13.17 -7.06 2.77
C ASN A 177 14.10 -5.85 2.95
N ILE A 178 15.03 -5.66 2.02
CA ILE A 178 15.93 -4.51 1.93
C ILE A 178 15.29 -3.52 0.96
N ASP A 179 15.17 -2.26 1.36
CA ASP A 179 14.66 -1.21 0.49
C ASP A 179 15.65 -0.89 -0.63
N ASP A 180 15.13 -0.67 -1.84
CA ASP A 180 15.91 -0.31 -3.01
C ASP A 180 15.97 1.21 -3.17
N VAL A 181 14.85 1.89 -2.90
CA VAL A 181 14.75 3.36 -2.93
C VAL A 181 14.11 3.87 -1.66
N THR A 182 14.82 4.78 -0.96
CA THR A 182 14.26 5.53 0.18
C THR A 182 14.11 7.00 -0.17
N MET A 183 12.87 7.48 -0.11
CA MET A 183 12.47 8.88 -0.27
C MET A 183 12.19 9.52 1.09
N THR A 184 12.57 10.79 1.26
CA THR A 184 12.38 11.52 2.53
C THR A 184 11.65 12.84 2.28
N GLY A 185 10.71 13.18 3.16
CA GLY A 185 10.01 14.47 3.11
C GLY A 185 10.94 15.67 3.29
N GLU A 186 10.49 16.85 2.87
CA GLU A 186 11.33 18.06 2.86
C GLU A 186 11.50 18.70 4.24
N THR A 187 10.41 18.83 4.99
CA THR A 187 10.38 19.60 6.25
C THR A 187 9.72 18.82 7.38
N SER A 188 10.05 19.15 8.63
CA SER A 188 9.35 18.58 9.80
C SER A 188 7.85 18.79 9.71
N GLN A 189 7.07 17.84 10.22
CA GLN A 189 5.60 17.84 10.19
C GLN A 189 4.96 17.81 8.79
N SER A 190 5.71 17.47 7.74
CA SER A 190 5.12 17.28 6.41
C SER A 190 4.27 16.01 6.32
N TYR A 191 4.53 15.01 7.16
CA TYR A 191 3.92 13.68 7.11
C TYR A 191 4.07 13.02 5.72
N PHE A 192 5.25 13.15 5.09
CA PHE A 192 5.54 12.48 3.83
C PHE A 192 5.44 10.96 3.97
N GLY A 193 4.83 10.30 2.98
CA GLY A 193 4.55 8.86 3.04
C GLY A 193 3.39 8.53 3.98
N SER A 194 2.53 9.50 4.29
CA SER A 194 1.22 9.23 4.93
C SER A 194 0.21 8.61 3.97
N SER A 195 0.38 8.88 2.67
CA SER A 195 -0.28 8.19 1.58
C SER A 195 0.77 7.87 0.50
N VAL A 196 0.73 6.65 -0.02
CA VAL A 196 1.59 6.19 -1.13
C VAL A 196 0.75 5.38 -2.11
N SER A 197 1.12 5.42 -3.39
CA SER A 197 0.56 4.57 -4.43
C SER A 197 1.53 4.41 -5.59
N GLY A 198 1.38 3.37 -6.41
CA GLY A 198 1.84 3.44 -7.80
C GLY A 198 1.13 4.59 -8.51
N ALA A 199 1.79 5.21 -9.48
CA ALA A 199 1.26 6.28 -10.32
C ALA A 199 0.93 5.79 -11.74
N GLY A 200 1.36 4.58 -12.10
CA GLY A 200 1.38 4.12 -13.48
C GLY A 200 2.56 4.72 -14.24
N ASP A 201 2.67 4.47 -15.54
CA ASP A 201 3.64 5.15 -16.41
C ASP A 201 3.06 6.53 -16.80
N VAL A 202 3.38 7.57 -16.03
CA VAL A 202 2.83 8.92 -16.23
C VAL A 202 3.62 9.74 -17.24
N ASN A 203 4.83 9.27 -17.61
CA ASN A 203 5.73 9.98 -18.52
C ASN A 203 5.92 9.26 -19.88
N GLY A 204 5.41 8.02 -20.02
CA GLY A 204 5.42 7.17 -21.19
C GLY A 204 6.79 6.57 -21.53
N ASP A 205 7.65 6.37 -20.53
CA ASP A 205 8.99 5.80 -20.72
C ASP A 205 9.05 4.27 -20.58
N GLY A 206 7.92 3.65 -20.21
CA GLY A 206 7.76 2.21 -20.04
C GLY A 206 8.15 1.69 -18.66
N TYR A 207 8.45 2.55 -17.69
CA TYR A 207 8.65 2.19 -16.29
C TYR A 207 7.44 2.65 -15.48
N GLN A 208 7.09 1.90 -14.43
CA GLN A 208 6.00 2.32 -13.55
C GLN A 208 6.52 3.36 -12.55
N ASP A 209 5.75 4.44 -12.38
CA ASP A 209 6.09 5.54 -11.49
C ASP A 209 5.39 5.37 -10.13
N VAL A 210 5.82 6.13 -9.13
CA VAL A 210 5.19 6.13 -7.79
C VAL A 210 4.83 7.55 -7.34
N ILE A 211 3.78 7.65 -6.53
CA ILE A 211 3.31 8.90 -5.96
C ILE A 211 3.25 8.83 -4.43
N CYS A 212 3.70 9.90 -3.77
CA CYS A 212 3.72 10.06 -2.32
C CYS A 212 3.05 11.36 -1.90
N GLY A 213 2.22 11.31 -0.86
CA GLY A 213 1.58 12.47 -0.25
C GLY A 213 2.27 12.95 1.04
N ALA A 214 2.24 14.26 1.27
CA ALA A 214 2.73 14.94 2.46
C ALA A 214 1.74 16.02 2.88
N TYR A 215 0.61 15.61 3.45
CA TYR A 215 -0.52 16.51 3.71
C TYR A 215 -0.21 17.67 4.67
N GLY A 216 0.78 17.51 5.55
CA GLY A 216 1.12 18.54 6.55
C GLY A 216 2.12 19.59 6.04
N TYR A 217 2.58 19.46 4.79
CA TYR A 217 3.57 20.35 4.21
C TYR A 217 3.11 21.81 4.26
N ASN A 218 4.06 22.71 4.60
CA ASN A 218 3.86 24.16 4.63
C ASN A 218 2.60 24.59 5.41
N SER A 219 2.48 24.16 6.67
CA SER A 219 1.30 24.46 7.51
C SER A 219 0.01 23.92 6.91
N ASP A 220 0.00 22.62 6.59
CA ASP A 220 -1.17 21.88 6.10
C ASP A 220 -1.73 22.37 4.77
N PHE A 221 -0.94 23.11 3.97
CA PHE A 221 -1.26 23.28 2.54
C PHE A 221 -1.20 21.92 1.84
N GLY A 222 -0.21 21.11 2.22
CA GLY A 222 -0.01 19.79 1.66
C GLY A 222 0.70 19.81 0.31
N LYS A 223 1.27 18.65 -0.04
CA LYS A 223 2.05 18.45 -1.26
C LYS A 223 2.00 16.98 -1.67
N ALA A 224 2.04 16.73 -2.97
CA ALA A 224 2.22 15.40 -3.54
C ALA A 224 3.45 15.39 -4.47
N TYR A 225 4.10 14.23 -4.57
CA TYR A 225 5.36 14.04 -5.27
C TYR A 225 5.26 12.81 -6.14
N ILE A 226 5.65 12.90 -7.42
CA ILE A 226 5.82 11.76 -8.31
C ILE A 226 7.32 11.54 -8.51
N TYR A 227 7.72 10.28 -8.48
CA TYR A 227 9.07 9.81 -8.74
C TYR A 227 8.99 8.83 -9.89
N PHE A 228 9.75 9.09 -10.95
CA PHE A 228 9.73 8.26 -12.14
C PHE A 228 10.49 6.96 -11.92
N GLY A 229 9.91 5.87 -12.41
CA GLY A 229 10.58 4.59 -12.51
C GLY A 229 11.77 4.69 -13.46
N SER A 230 12.75 3.81 -13.25
CA SER A 230 13.83 3.55 -14.21
C SER A 230 14.64 2.35 -13.74
N VAL A 231 15.52 1.83 -14.61
CA VAL A 231 16.52 0.80 -14.24
C VAL A 231 17.34 1.22 -13.00
N THR A 232 17.52 2.52 -12.78
CA THR A 232 18.21 3.06 -11.61
C THR A 232 17.39 4.18 -10.99
N MET A 233 16.15 3.87 -10.59
CA MET A 233 15.25 4.81 -9.92
C MET A 233 16.00 5.51 -8.78
N ASP A 234 15.93 6.83 -8.74
CA ASP A 234 16.52 7.62 -7.67
C ASP A 234 15.45 8.15 -6.70
N ASN A 235 15.87 8.95 -5.72
CA ASN A 235 14.98 9.49 -4.69
C ASN A 235 14.72 10.99 -4.83
N VAL A 236 14.90 11.54 -6.03
CA VAL A 236 14.61 12.93 -6.37
C VAL A 236 13.23 12.98 -7.04
N ALA A 237 12.33 13.81 -6.52
CA ALA A 237 11.00 13.94 -7.11
C ALA A 237 11.07 14.63 -8.48
N ASP A 238 10.50 14.01 -9.50
CA ASP A 238 10.41 14.55 -10.86
C ASP A 238 9.29 15.57 -10.99
N VAL A 239 8.16 15.29 -10.34
CA VAL A 239 7.00 16.18 -10.31
C VAL A 239 6.62 16.46 -8.87
N SER A 240 6.27 17.71 -8.58
CA SER A 240 5.65 18.06 -7.31
C SER A 240 4.46 19.00 -7.48
N MET A 241 3.42 18.74 -6.71
CA MET A 241 2.13 19.43 -6.76
C MET A 241 1.80 19.98 -5.38
N ASN A 242 1.57 21.28 -5.27
CA ASN A 242 1.28 21.94 -3.99
C ASN A 242 -0.23 22.15 -3.82
N GLY A 243 -0.72 22.07 -2.58
CA GLY A 243 -2.06 22.52 -2.24
C GLY A 243 -2.25 24.02 -2.47
N GLY A 244 -3.50 24.42 -2.72
CA GLY A 244 -3.83 25.78 -3.15
C GLY A 244 -4.08 26.76 -2.01
N ALA A 245 -4.42 26.25 -0.82
CA ALA A 245 -4.79 27.03 0.34
C ALA A 245 -4.39 26.36 1.67
N PHE A 246 -4.47 27.15 2.73
CA PHE A 246 -4.15 26.74 4.10
C PHE A 246 -5.18 25.74 4.63
N LEU A 247 -4.72 24.65 5.24
CA LEU A 247 -5.53 23.52 5.71
C LEU A 247 -6.26 22.77 4.58
N ASP A 248 -5.70 22.77 3.36
CA ASP A 248 -6.21 21.92 2.26
C ASP A 248 -5.88 20.44 2.49
N TYR A 249 -4.82 20.14 3.26
CA TYR A 249 -4.31 18.78 3.45
C TYR A 249 -4.05 18.06 2.11
N PHE A 250 -3.61 18.78 1.08
CA PHE A 250 -3.37 18.22 -0.24
C PHE A 250 -2.32 17.09 -0.18
N GLY A 251 -2.63 15.94 -0.79
CA GLY A 251 -1.81 14.73 -0.63
C GLY A 251 -2.19 13.88 0.58
N ALA A 252 -3.34 14.11 1.22
CA ALA A 252 -3.83 13.23 2.27
C ALA A 252 -4.24 11.84 1.74
N SER A 253 -4.58 11.74 0.45
CA SER A 253 -4.69 10.49 -0.29
C SER A 253 -4.12 10.66 -1.69
N VAL A 254 -3.50 9.61 -2.22
CA VAL A 254 -2.98 9.55 -3.59
C VAL A 254 -3.33 8.19 -4.19
N SER A 255 -3.54 8.14 -5.50
CA SER A 255 -3.83 6.91 -6.24
C SER A 255 -3.52 7.08 -7.71
N ASN A 256 -3.08 6.01 -8.37
CA ASN A 256 -3.23 5.84 -9.81
C ASN A 256 -4.73 5.87 -10.18
N SER A 257 -5.08 6.48 -11.31
CA SER A 257 -6.43 6.44 -11.89
C SER A 257 -6.52 5.76 -13.25
N GLY A 258 -5.40 5.23 -13.75
CA GLY A 258 -5.25 4.82 -15.14
C GLY A 258 -5.27 6.03 -16.07
N ASP A 259 -5.35 5.78 -17.37
CA ASP A 259 -5.56 6.83 -18.37
C ASP A 259 -7.04 7.23 -18.38
N VAL A 260 -7.39 8.32 -17.70
CA VAL A 260 -8.79 8.78 -17.59
C VAL A 260 -9.19 9.68 -18.75
N ASN A 261 -8.22 10.12 -19.55
CA ASN A 261 -8.41 11.11 -20.60
C ASN A 261 -8.15 10.56 -22.02
N ASP A 262 -7.74 9.29 -22.12
CA ASP A 262 -7.40 8.52 -23.33
C ASP A 262 -6.21 9.13 -24.12
N ASP A 263 -5.21 9.70 -23.46
CA ASP A 263 -4.00 10.25 -24.11
C ASP A 263 -2.81 9.28 -24.20
N GLY A 264 -2.96 8.09 -23.59
CA GLY A 264 -1.96 7.03 -23.56
C GLY A 264 -1.00 7.10 -22.37
N TYR A 265 -1.19 8.04 -21.43
CA TYR A 265 -0.41 8.16 -20.19
C TYR A 265 -1.26 7.86 -18.98
N SER A 266 -0.65 7.36 -17.92
CA SER A 266 -1.36 7.17 -16.64
C SER A 266 -1.65 8.53 -15.99
N ASP A 267 -2.86 8.70 -15.49
CA ASP A 267 -3.24 9.85 -14.67
C ASP A 267 -3.18 9.49 -13.17
N VAL A 268 -3.02 10.52 -12.34
CA VAL A 268 -3.07 10.40 -10.87
C VAL A 268 -4.19 11.24 -10.26
N ILE A 269 -4.72 10.77 -9.14
CA ILE A 269 -5.67 11.52 -8.32
C ILE A 269 -5.03 11.84 -6.97
N VAL A 270 -5.16 13.09 -6.54
CA VAL A 270 -4.67 13.58 -5.26
C VAL A 270 -5.82 14.19 -4.46
N GLY A 271 -6.04 13.67 -3.25
CA GLY A 271 -7.07 14.13 -2.32
C GLY A 271 -6.63 15.31 -1.46
N ALA A 272 -7.61 16.12 -1.09
CA ALA A 272 -7.55 17.26 -0.17
C ALA A 272 -8.90 17.31 0.58
N TYR A 273 -8.95 17.73 1.85
CA TYR A 273 -10.18 17.75 2.65
C TYR A 273 -10.25 18.85 3.71
#